data_AF-A0AA36CN39-F1
#
_entry.id   AF-A0AA36CN39-F1
#
_cell.length_a   1.000
_cell.length_b   1.000
_cell.length_c   1.000
_cell.angle_alpha   90.00
_cell.angle_beta   90.00
_cell.angle_gamma   90.00
#
_symmetry.space_group_name_H-M   'P 1'
#
loop_
_entity.id
_entity.type
_entity.pdbx_description
1 polymer ?
#
loop_
_entity_poly.entity_id
_entity_poly.type
_entity_poly.pdbx_seq_one_letter_code
_entity_poly.pdbx_strand_id
1 'polypeptide(L)'
;MVLRYARVPYELHFSDDPLGDISPDGIATGILGQVQNDEYDLVCARAVMSPRRRDYFKFSFPSQYEVTQVFMIRDDSLPVFLDSFLFRPFSTNVWVALLIMLFILVLLYTLFRFFEFRGAETRTKMGEYRLLTSSTTQIPVCPYEYYDRCDRIFEEIFAKYPPIIGSYQKLAQDEFVRKHPYPLVAFAWLPGHRITSEYSTLTDRQFHSHTVDLHYDPIYPPVSIQQLPTKTAFTLRQLSVIFYVLLGALGISLLALVVEINFSYLKLQLGRPTKMRAAGRLLPLWVEWWLAISSILCTIDIIYTTFRPYTNRGGYLEKLFEPWNIYADVDLRYAEWDDLVTMATGRVMAIEVVMNLVTLILARRESRHTVLLAFTTSAFVFWKTFWYMVLYIRQPEGTREYIRPGTGWLAEFIVFWVADGFWCAVPLAVMVALWNRLARHEYEFVSTKDLA
;
A
#
# COMPACT_ATOMS: atom_id res chain seq x y z
N MET A 1 -14.61 71.66 14.66
CA MET A 1 -13.27 72.24 14.92
C MET A 1 -13.00 73.46 14.03
N VAL A 2 -13.17 73.36 12.71
CA VAL A 2 -12.93 74.46 11.75
C VAL A 2 -13.77 75.71 12.03
N LEU A 3 -15.09 75.57 12.22
CA LEU A 3 -15.99 76.72 12.48
C LEU A 3 -15.68 77.47 13.77
N ARG A 4 -15.20 76.74 14.80
CA ARG A 4 -14.76 77.34 16.07
C ARG A 4 -13.49 78.18 15.91
N TYR A 5 -12.58 77.79 15.01
CA TYR A 5 -11.39 78.59 14.69
C TYR A 5 -11.75 79.83 13.87
N ALA A 6 -12.71 79.70 12.95
CA ALA A 6 -13.19 80.79 12.10
C ALA A 6 -14.10 81.81 12.84
N ARG A 7 -14.51 81.51 14.08
CA ARG A 7 -15.44 82.32 14.89
C ARG A 7 -16.77 82.62 14.18
N VAL A 8 -17.23 81.69 13.35
CA VAL A 8 -18.53 81.79 12.66
C VAL A 8 -19.59 81.12 13.55
N PRO A 9 -20.72 81.79 13.86
CA PRO A 9 -21.83 81.13 14.53
C PRO A 9 -22.39 80.03 13.63
N TYR A 10 -22.75 78.89 14.21
CA TYR A 10 -23.27 77.76 13.45
C TYR A 10 -24.37 77.04 14.20
N GLU A 11 -25.33 76.52 13.46
CA GLU A 11 -26.34 75.56 13.94
C GLU A 11 -26.08 74.22 13.24
N LEU A 12 -26.09 73.14 14.03
CA LEU A 12 -25.78 71.81 13.52
C LEU A 12 -27.09 71.01 13.39
N HIS A 13 -27.42 70.63 12.16
CA HIS A 13 -28.52 69.74 11.86
C HIS A 13 -27.99 68.38 11.41
N PHE A 14 -28.53 67.32 11.96
CA PHE A 14 -28.31 65.96 11.48
C PHE A 14 -29.46 65.60 10.55
N SER A 15 -29.14 65.24 9.31
CA SER A 15 -30.13 64.75 8.35
C SER A 15 -29.95 63.25 8.17
N ASP A 16 -31.07 62.53 8.16
CA ASP A 16 -31.15 61.12 7.78
C ASP A 16 -31.28 60.95 6.26
N ASP A 17 -31.41 62.06 5.52
CA ASP A 17 -31.52 62.02 4.06
C ASP A 17 -30.20 61.55 3.44
N PRO A 18 -30.25 60.81 2.33
CA PRO A 18 -29.05 60.48 1.58
C PRO A 18 -28.39 61.77 1.07
N LEU A 19 -27.07 61.71 0.82
CA LEU A 19 -26.33 62.82 0.22
C LEU A 19 -27.02 63.35 -1.05
N GLY A 20 -27.62 62.44 -1.82
CA GLY A 20 -28.35 62.75 -3.05
C GLY A 20 -27.46 62.81 -4.30
N ASP A 21 -28.11 62.99 -5.44
CA ASP A 21 -27.46 63.10 -6.74
C ASP A 21 -28.03 64.26 -7.57
N ILE A 22 -27.30 64.66 -8.61
CA ILE A 22 -27.68 65.74 -9.51
C ILE A 22 -28.30 65.14 -10.77
N SER A 23 -29.54 65.51 -11.09
CA SER A 23 -30.23 65.09 -12.31
C SER A 23 -29.57 65.68 -13.57
N PRO A 24 -29.88 65.17 -14.78
CA PRO A 24 -29.36 65.77 -16.03
C PRO A 24 -29.74 67.24 -16.18
N ASP A 25 -30.87 67.64 -15.61
CA ASP A 25 -31.40 69.01 -15.65
C ASP A 25 -30.79 69.93 -14.60
N GLY A 26 -29.83 69.43 -13.80
CA GLY A 26 -29.14 70.21 -12.77
C GLY A 26 -29.90 70.35 -11.45
N ILE A 27 -30.97 69.58 -11.26
CA ILE A 27 -31.74 69.55 -10.01
C ILE A 27 -31.10 68.52 -9.08
N ALA A 28 -30.64 68.95 -7.91
CA ALA A 28 -30.09 68.09 -6.88
C ALA A 28 -31.18 67.53 -5.97
N THR A 29 -30.94 66.34 -5.44
CA THR A 29 -31.82 65.64 -4.49
C THR A 29 -31.10 65.45 -3.14
N GLY A 30 -31.83 65.01 -2.11
CA GLY A 30 -31.27 64.76 -0.78
C GLY A 30 -30.61 66.00 -0.18
N ILE A 31 -29.54 65.79 0.58
CA ILE A 31 -28.80 66.88 1.23
C ILE A 31 -28.25 67.90 0.21
N LEU A 32 -27.80 67.45 -0.97
CA LEU A 32 -27.35 68.36 -2.02
C LEU A 32 -28.48 69.26 -2.55
N GLY A 33 -29.71 68.75 -2.64
CA GLY A 33 -30.90 69.54 -3.01
C GLY A 33 -31.23 70.61 -1.98
N GLN A 34 -31.13 70.29 -0.70
CA GLN A 34 -31.36 71.23 0.40
C GLN A 34 -30.33 72.37 0.38
N VAL A 35 -29.06 72.07 0.10
CA VAL A 35 -28.03 73.11 -0.13
C VAL A 35 -28.34 73.95 -1.37
N GLN A 36 -28.79 73.32 -2.46
CA GLN A 36 -29.13 74.05 -3.69
C GLN A 36 -30.33 75.01 -3.49
N ASN A 37 -31.24 74.68 -2.58
CA ASN A 37 -32.40 75.49 -2.22
C ASN A 37 -32.11 76.49 -1.08
N ASP A 38 -30.84 76.69 -0.72
CA ASP A 38 -30.38 77.58 0.37
C ASP A 38 -30.98 77.23 1.75
N GLU A 39 -31.36 75.97 1.99
CA GLU A 39 -31.78 75.51 3.31
C GLU A 39 -30.59 75.27 4.25
N TYR A 40 -29.42 74.93 3.68
CA TYR A 40 -28.16 74.77 4.41
C TYR A 40 -27.00 75.45 3.70
N ASP A 41 -26.23 76.24 4.44
CA ASP A 41 -25.04 76.94 3.90
C ASP A 41 -23.82 76.03 3.72
N LEU A 42 -23.72 74.97 4.52
CA LEU A 42 -22.54 74.10 4.57
C LEU A 42 -22.92 72.66 4.87
N VAL A 43 -22.41 71.73 4.06
CA VAL A 43 -22.54 70.28 4.28
C VAL A 43 -21.20 69.67 4.63
N CYS A 44 -21.16 69.04 5.80
CA CYS A 44 -20.01 68.28 6.29
C CYS A 44 -20.30 66.77 6.17
N ALA A 45 -20.24 66.23 4.95
CA ALA A 45 -20.50 64.82 4.69
C ALA A 45 -19.34 64.18 3.89
N ARG A 46 -19.29 62.84 3.90
CA ARG A 46 -18.37 62.07 3.05
C ARG A 46 -18.88 62.06 1.60
N ALA A 47 -18.65 63.17 0.91
CA ALA A 47 -19.09 63.38 -0.46
C ALA A 47 -17.96 63.13 -1.47
N VAL A 48 -18.25 62.35 -2.51
CA VAL A 48 -17.33 62.17 -3.64
C VAL A 48 -17.33 63.45 -4.48
N MET A 49 -16.14 64.04 -4.67
CA MET A 49 -15.92 65.18 -5.56
C MET A 49 -15.91 64.70 -7.02
N SER A 50 -17.06 64.69 -7.67
CA SER A 50 -17.17 64.37 -9.10
C SER A 50 -17.16 65.64 -9.97
N PRO A 51 -16.74 65.56 -11.25
CA PRO A 51 -16.81 66.69 -12.18
C PRO A 51 -18.22 67.29 -12.25
N ARG A 52 -19.24 66.44 -12.37
CA ARG A 52 -20.65 66.86 -12.43
C ARG A 52 -21.10 67.67 -11.21
N ARG A 53 -20.64 67.32 -10.01
CA ARG A 53 -21.02 68.07 -8.79
C ARG A 53 -20.29 69.39 -8.66
N ARG A 54 -19.09 69.50 -9.23
CA ARG A 54 -18.27 70.70 -9.18
C ARG A 54 -18.87 71.88 -9.93
N ASP A 55 -19.72 71.59 -10.92
CA ASP A 55 -20.41 72.62 -11.71
C ASP A 55 -21.50 73.34 -10.90
N TYR A 56 -22.06 72.68 -9.88
CA TYR A 56 -23.15 73.21 -9.05
C TYR A 56 -22.71 73.57 -7.62
N PHE A 57 -21.70 72.89 -7.07
CA PHE A 57 -21.25 73.08 -5.69
C PHE A 57 -19.77 73.43 -5.61
N LYS A 58 -19.43 74.30 -4.66
CA LYS A 58 -18.04 74.61 -4.31
C LYS A 58 -17.54 73.65 -3.24
N PHE A 59 -16.59 72.81 -3.62
CA PHE A 59 -15.91 71.91 -2.69
C PHE A 59 -14.71 72.61 -2.05
N SER A 60 -14.45 72.30 -0.79
CA SER A 60 -13.18 72.61 -0.13
C SER A 60 -12.06 71.71 -0.70
N PHE A 61 -10.89 71.73 -0.06
CA PHE A 61 -9.85 70.74 -0.34
C PHE A 61 -10.32 69.32 0.07
N PRO A 62 -9.94 68.27 -0.66
CA PRO A 62 -10.23 66.89 -0.28
C PRO A 62 -9.50 66.55 1.03
N SER A 63 -10.25 66.16 2.06
CA SER A 63 -9.71 65.77 3.36
C SER A 63 -9.35 64.28 3.44
N GLN A 64 -9.88 63.46 2.53
CA GLN A 64 -9.64 62.01 2.45
C GLN A 64 -9.38 61.60 0.99
N TYR A 65 -8.29 60.88 0.77
CA TYR A 65 -7.94 60.29 -0.53
C TYR A 65 -8.14 58.78 -0.45
N GLU A 66 -9.37 58.30 -0.67
CA GLU A 66 -9.67 56.87 -0.77
C GLU A 66 -9.92 56.49 -2.24
N VAL A 67 -9.00 55.74 -2.83
CA VAL A 67 -9.03 55.34 -4.26
C VAL A 67 -9.51 53.89 -4.44
N THR A 68 -9.59 53.12 -3.36
CA THR A 68 -9.93 51.69 -3.41
C THR A 68 -11.42 51.47 -3.36
N GLN A 69 -11.99 51.00 -4.48
CA GLN A 69 -13.26 50.27 -4.45
C GLN A 69 -13.05 49.01 -3.60
N VAL A 70 -13.66 48.96 -2.41
CA VAL A 70 -13.66 47.77 -1.57
C VAL A 70 -14.90 46.96 -1.92
N PHE A 71 -14.71 45.86 -2.64
CA PHE A 71 -15.76 44.86 -2.83
C PHE A 71 -15.83 44.00 -1.56
N MET A 72 -16.89 44.15 -0.77
CA MET A 72 -17.18 43.22 0.31
C MET A 72 -17.92 42.02 -0.27
N ILE A 73 -17.19 40.94 -0.52
CA ILE A 73 -17.77 39.66 -0.92
C ILE A 73 -18.01 38.87 0.37
N ARG A 74 -19.25 38.43 0.59
CA ARG A 74 -19.58 37.52 1.68
C ARG A 74 -18.96 36.16 1.35
N ASP A 75 -17.95 35.77 2.12
CA ASP A 75 -17.36 34.44 2.00
C ASP A 75 -18.27 33.44 2.72
N ASP A 76 -19.18 32.80 1.98
CA ASP A 76 -20.04 31.74 2.50
C ASP A 76 -19.32 30.36 2.55
N SER A 77 -17.98 30.32 2.50
CA SER A 77 -17.22 29.07 2.63
C SER A 77 -17.22 28.54 4.07
N LEU A 78 -18.33 27.92 4.46
CA LEU A 78 -18.35 26.95 5.57
C LEU A 78 -17.35 25.81 5.28
N PRO A 79 -16.67 25.26 6.31
CA PRO A 79 -15.74 24.15 6.11
C PRO A 79 -16.52 22.85 5.91
N VAL A 80 -16.99 22.60 4.69
CA VAL A 80 -17.57 21.32 4.26
C VAL A 80 -16.43 20.32 4.02
N PHE A 81 -15.64 20.03 5.05
CA PHE A 81 -14.40 19.27 4.93
C PHE A 81 -14.64 17.75 4.83
N LEU A 82 -15.66 17.23 5.53
CA LEU A 82 -15.92 15.79 5.58
C LEU A 82 -16.85 15.29 4.47
N ASP A 83 -17.92 16.03 4.15
CA ASP A 83 -18.89 15.60 3.12
C ASP A 83 -18.40 15.82 1.68
N SER A 84 -17.49 16.76 1.45
CA SER A 84 -17.12 17.19 0.08
C SER A 84 -15.72 16.78 -0.38
N PHE A 85 -14.85 16.20 0.43
CA PHE A 85 -13.47 15.92 0.01
C PHE A 85 -13.17 14.43 -0.15
N LEU A 86 -13.54 13.60 0.83
CA LEU A 86 -13.23 12.16 0.82
C LEU A 86 -14.05 11.40 -0.23
N PHE A 87 -15.32 11.76 -0.42
CA PHE A 87 -16.24 11.01 -1.28
C PHE A 87 -16.58 11.69 -2.60
N ARG A 88 -16.24 12.97 -2.82
CA ARG A 88 -16.55 13.67 -4.08
C ARG A 88 -15.88 13.16 -5.36
N PRO A 89 -14.62 12.68 -5.38
CA PRO A 89 -13.95 12.37 -6.65
C PRO A 89 -14.62 11.22 -7.43
N PHE A 90 -15.46 10.42 -6.76
CA PHE A 90 -16.25 9.36 -7.38
C PHE A 90 -17.71 9.46 -6.92
N SER A 91 -18.66 8.98 -7.73
CA SER A 91 -20.06 8.96 -7.27
C SER A 91 -20.23 8.01 -6.08
N THR A 92 -21.23 8.24 -5.23
CA THR A 92 -21.58 7.35 -4.12
C THR A 92 -21.75 5.90 -4.58
N ASN A 93 -22.26 5.70 -5.79
CA ASN A 93 -22.41 4.38 -6.41
C ASN A 93 -21.08 3.69 -6.66
N VAL A 94 -20.03 4.44 -7.06
CA VAL A 94 -18.69 3.89 -7.27
C VAL A 94 -18.06 3.49 -5.95
N TRP A 95 -18.22 4.28 -4.90
CA TRP A 95 -17.74 3.93 -3.55
C TRP A 95 -18.42 2.67 -2.99
N VAL A 96 -19.75 2.59 -3.14
CA VAL A 96 -20.52 1.40 -2.76
C VAL A 96 -20.09 0.19 -3.59
N ALA A 97 -19.89 0.35 -4.90
CA ALA A 97 -19.40 -0.71 -5.77
C ALA A 97 -17.99 -1.20 -5.37
N LEU A 98 -17.08 -0.29 -4.99
CA LEU A 98 -15.74 -0.64 -4.51
C LEU A 98 -15.80 -1.43 -3.19
N LEU A 99 -16.66 -1.03 -2.25
CA LEU A 99 -16.87 -1.76 -0.99
C LEU A 99 -17.47 -3.15 -1.22
N ILE A 100 -18.47 -3.26 -2.11
CA ILE A 100 -19.06 -4.55 -2.49
C ILE A 100 -18.02 -5.44 -3.16
N MET A 101 -17.21 -4.89 -4.07
CA MET A 101 -16.18 -5.64 -4.78
C MET A 101 -15.07 -6.13 -3.83
N LEU A 102 -14.66 -5.30 -2.88
CA LEU A 102 -13.74 -5.69 -1.79
C LEU A 102 -14.34 -6.84 -0.97
N PHE A 103 -15.61 -6.73 -0.58
CA PHE A 103 -16.29 -7.78 0.20
C PHE A 103 -16.41 -9.09 -0.58
N ILE A 104 -16.75 -9.04 -1.87
CA ILE A 104 -16.80 -10.21 -2.74
C ILE A 104 -15.42 -10.85 -2.88
N LEU A 105 -14.36 -10.06 -3.06
CA LEU A 105 -12.99 -10.58 -3.13
C LEU A 105 -12.58 -11.29 -1.84
N VAL A 106 -12.86 -10.69 -0.68
CA VAL A 106 -12.59 -11.30 0.63
C VAL A 106 -13.39 -12.59 0.80
N LEU A 107 -14.67 -12.60 0.43
CA LEU A 107 -15.52 -13.78 0.50
C LEU A 107 -15.01 -14.89 -0.43
N LEU A 108 -14.72 -14.57 -1.69
CA LEU A 108 -14.18 -15.52 -2.67
C LEU A 108 -12.84 -16.08 -2.20
N TYR A 109 -11.93 -15.23 -1.71
CA TYR A 109 -10.66 -15.68 -1.16
C TYR A 109 -10.87 -16.61 0.03
N THR A 110 -11.78 -16.27 0.94
CA THR A 110 -12.12 -17.11 2.10
C THR A 110 -12.72 -18.44 1.67
N LEU A 111 -13.59 -18.45 0.66
CA LEU A 111 -14.17 -19.67 0.10
C LEU A 111 -13.11 -20.52 -0.61
N PHE A 112 -12.25 -19.91 -1.45
CA PHE A 112 -11.15 -20.61 -2.09
C PHE A 112 -10.23 -21.24 -1.06
N ARG A 113 -9.85 -20.49 -0.02
CA ARG A 113 -9.08 -21.04 1.11
C ARG A 113 -9.84 -22.15 1.80
N PHE A 114 -11.13 -21.98 2.08
CA PHE A 114 -11.94 -23.01 2.72
C PHE A 114 -11.98 -24.31 1.90
N PHE A 115 -12.16 -24.24 0.57
CA PHE A 115 -12.16 -25.40 -0.32
C PHE A 115 -10.76 -25.98 -0.55
N GLU A 116 -9.73 -25.14 -0.68
CA GLU A 116 -8.33 -25.55 -0.78
C GLU A 116 -7.89 -26.30 0.50
N PHE A 117 -8.23 -25.79 1.68
CA PHE A 117 -7.94 -26.44 2.96
C PHE A 117 -8.80 -27.68 3.22
N ARG A 118 -10.06 -27.73 2.75
CA ARG A 118 -10.86 -28.97 2.79
C ARG A 118 -10.34 -30.03 1.82
N GLY A 119 -9.76 -29.63 0.69
CA GLY A 119 -9.11 -30.54 -0.27
C GLY A 119 -7.73 -31.00 0.19
N ALA A 120 -7.03 -30.18 1.00
CA ALA A 120 -5.69 -30.42 1.53
C ALA A 120 -5.67 -30.84 3.01
N GLU A 121 -6.82 -31.20 3.59
CA GLU A 121 -6.86 -32.23 4.62
C GLU A 121 -6.36 -33.50 3.94
N THR A 122 -5.04 -33.64 4.00
CA THR A 122 -4.30 -34.82 3.61
C THR A 122 -5.12 -36.02 4.04
N ARG A 123 -5.57 -36.79 3.06
CA ARG A 123 -5.62 -38.24 3.19
C ARG A 123 -4.22 -38.74 3.53
N THR A 124 -3.70 -38.46 4.72
CA THR A 124 -3.14 -39.53 5.53
C THR A 124 -4.32 -40.46 5.71
N LYS A 125 -4.53 -41.35 4.74
CA LYS A 125 -5.44 -42.47 4.95
C LYS A 125 -5.03 -43.03 6.30
N MET A 126 -5.98 -43.19 7.23
CA MET A 126 -5.83 -44.17 8.30
C MET A 126 -5.54 -45.51 7.59
N GLY A 127 -4.27 -45.75 7.30
CA GLY A 127 -3.76 -46.98 6.75
C GLY A 127 -3.25 -47.78 7.93
N GLU A 128 -3.42 -49.09 7.88
CA GLU A 128 -2.70 -49.97 8.78
C GLU A 128 -1.21 -49.89 8.40
N TYR A 129 -0.41 -49.25 9.23
CA TYR A 129 1.04 -49.21 9.10
C TYR A 129 1.65 -50.36 9.90
N ARG A 130 2.73 -50.96 9.41
CA ARG A 130 3.50 -51.93 10.20
C ARG A 130 4.88 -51.36 10.52
N LEU A 131 5.25 -51.49 11.79
CA LEU A 131 6.58 -51.09 12.26
C LEU A 131 7.63 -52.07 11.73
N LEU A 132 8.69 -51.56 11.12
CA LEU A 132 9.92 -52.29 10.83
C LEU A 132 10.96 -51.96 11.92
N THR A 133 11.45 -52.99 12.62
CA THR A 133 12.52 -52.86 13.62
C THR A 133 13.68 -53.80 13.32
N SER A 134 14.90 -53.41 13.69
CA SER A 134 16.09 -54.23 13.47
C SER A 134 16.18 -55.43 14.43
N SER A 135 15.48 -55.38 15.57
CA SER A 135 15.45 -56.44 16.59
C SER A 135 14.15 -56.36 17.43
N THR A 136 13.67 -57.52 17.91
CA THR A 136 12.56 -57.61 18.89
C THR A 136 12.89 -56.99 20.24
N THR A 137 14.18 -56.87 20.58
CA THR A 137 14.64 -56.29 21.84
C THR A 137 14.88 -54.78 21.76
N GLN A 138 14.81 -54.19 20.56
CA GLN A 138 14.93 -52.75 20.34
C GLN A 138 13.54 -52.14 20.09
N ILE A 139 12.68 -52.27 21.09
CA ILE A 139 11.43 -51.51 21.15
C ILE A 139 11.78 -50.06 21.56
N PRO A 140 11.16 -49.03 20.98
CA PRO A 140 11.37 -47.66 21.43
C PRO A 140 11.13 -47.55 22.94
N VAL A 141 12.17 -47.16 23.68
CA VAL A 141 12.07 -46.93 25.14
C VAL A 141 11.40 -45.59 25.34
N CYS A 142 10.26 -45.59 26.02
CA CYS A 142 9.52 -44.37 26.27
C CYS A 142 10.29 -43.40 27.17
N PRO A 143 10.14 -42.07 26.98
CA PRO A 143 10.76 -41.08 27.86
C PRO A 143 10.34 -41.31 29.31
N TYR A 144 11.26 -41.10 30.26
CA TYR A 144 11.03 -41.35 31.69
C TYR A 144 9.77 -40.67 32.26
N GLU A 145 9.35 -39.54 31.68
CA GLU A 145 8.15 -38.80 32.10
C GLU A 145 6.83 -39.47 31.69
N TYR A 146 6.84 -40.43 30.76
CA TYR A 146 5.63 -41.07 30.19
C TYR A 146 5.71 -42.60 30.09
N TYR A 147 6.70 -43.21 30.76
CA TYR A 147 7.03 -44.63 30.66
C TYR A 147 5.79 -45.54 30.72
N ASP A 148 4.99 -45.44 31.79
CA ASP A 148 3.83 -46.31 32.01
C ASP A 148 2.69 -46.15 30.99
N ARG A 149 2.58 -44.99 30.32
CA ARG A 149 1.49 -44.73 29.38
C ARG A 149 1.87 -45.13 27.96
N CYS A 150 3.11 -44.84 27.61
CA CYS A 150 3.66 -45.06 26.28
C CYS A 150 3.98 -46.55 26.06
N ASP A 151 4.51 -47.26 27.07
CA ASP A 151 4.75 -48.71 26.97
C ASP A 151 3.45 -49.48 26.76
N ARG A 152 2.39 -49.15 27.51
CA ARG A 152 1.06 -49.76 27.31
C ARG A 152 0.50 -49.54 25.90
N ILE A 153 0.68 -48.34 25.34
CA ILE A 153 0.22 -48.04 23.98
C ILE A 153 1.01 -48.87 22.96
N PHE A 154 2.33 -48.96 23.12
CA PHE A 154 3.16 -49.77 22.23
C PHE A 154 2.87 -51.27 22.38
N GLU A 155 2.69 -51.78 23.59
CA GLU A 155 2.29 -53.16 23.85
C GLU A 155 0.93 -53.49 23.20
N GLU A 156 -0.07 -52.61 23.33
CA GLU A 156 -1.39 -52.79 22.72
C GLU A 156 -1.30 -52.76 21.18
N ILE A 157 -0.50 -51.83 20.62
CA ILE A 157 -0.25 -51.75 19.18
C ILE A 157 0.48 -53.00 18.69
N PHE A 158 1.52 -53.48 19.38
CA PHE A 158 2.32 -54.64 18.95
C PHE A 158 1.60 -55.97 19.17
N ALA A 159 0.73 -56.06 20.17
CA ALA A 159 -0.14 -57.22 20.36
C ALA A 159 -1.13 -57.37 19.18
N LYS A 160 -1.61 -56.26 18.64
CA LYS A 160 -2.54 -56.23 17.50
C LYS A 160 -1.82 -56.32 16.15
N TYR A 161 -0.63 -55.72 16.04
CA TYR A 161 0.17 -55.61 14.82
C TYR A 161 1.65 -55.88 15.12
N PRO A 162 2.09 -57.15 15.12
CA PRO A 162 3.48 -57.48 15.47
C PRO A 162 4.46 -56.84 14.49
N PRO A 163 5.57 -56.27 14.99
CA PRO A 163 6.55 -55.59 14.14
C PRO A 163 7.26 -56.58 13.22
N ILE A 164 7.64 -56.10 12.04
CA ILE A 164 8.41 -56.89 11.08
C ILE A 164 9.88 -56.69 11.38
N ILE A 165 10.62 -57.79 11.54
CA ILE A 165 12.04 -57.74 11.87
C ILE A 165 12.85 -57.64 10.58
N GLY A 166 13.56 -56.54 10.39
CA GLY A 166 14.42 -56.32 9.24
C GLY A 166 15.38 -55.15 9.44
N SER A 167 16.58 -55.27 8.87
CA SER A 167 17.51 -54.15 8.77
C SER A 167 16.89 -53.02 7.94
N TYR A 168 17.13 -51.77 8.31
CA TYR A 168 16.71 -50.59 7.55
C TYR A 168 17.18 -50.63 6.09
N GLN A 169 18.30 -51.31 5.83
CA GLN A 169 18.82 -51.53 4.46
C GLN A 169 17.85 -52.32 3.57
N LYS A 170 16.94 -53.12 4.15
CA LYS A 170 15.92 -53.86 3.41
C LYS A 170 14.79 -52.96 2.90
N LEU A 171 14.59 -51.77 3.47
CA LEU A 171 13.62 -50.79 2.93
C LEU A 171 14.05 -50.24 1.57
N ALA A 172 15.34 -50.28 1.25
CA ALA A 172 15.85 -49.91 -0.07
C ALA A 172 15.65 -51.04 -1.11
N GLN A 173 15.23 -52.24 -0.69
CA GLN A 173 15.01 -53.38 -1.59
C GLN A 173 13.55 -53.43 -2.04
N ASP A 174 13.30 -53.08 -3.30
CA ASP A 174 11.96 -52.98 -3.88
C ASP A 174 11.16 -54.30 -3.76
N GLU A 175 11.84 -55.44 -3.87
CA GLU A 175 11.25 -56.77 -3.69
C GLU A 175 10.74 -57.01 -2.25
N PHE A 176 11.49 -56.52 -1.25
CA PHE A 176 11.11 -56.63 0.16
C PHE A 176 9.90 -55.76 0.48
N VAL A 177 9.87 -54.52 -0.02
CA VAL A 177 8.75 -53.59 0.16
C VAL A 177 7.47 -54.15 -0.49
N ARG A 178 7.55 -54.61 -1.74
CA ARG A 178 6.39 -55.16 -2.48
C ARG A 178 5.81 -56.43 -1.87
N LYS A 179 6.60 -57.21 -1.13
CA LYS A 179 6.13 -58.42 -0.46
C LYS A 179 5.20 -58.15 0.72
N HIS A 180 5.17 -56.90 1.21
CA HIS A 180 4.33 -56.51 2.34
C HIS A 180 3.10 -55.74 1.83
N PRO A 181 1.87 -56.21 2.13
CA PRO A 181 0.65 -55.56 1.63
C PRO A 181 0.33 -54.22 2.32
N TYR A 182 1.17 -53.79 3.26
CA TYR A 182 1.00 -52.58 4.06
C TYR A 182 2.27 -51.72 4.00
N PRO A 183 2.15 -50.38 4.02
CA PRO A 183 3.30 -49.49 4.09
C PRO A 183 4.10 -49.72 5.38
N LEU A 184 5.41 -49.90 5.22
CA LEU A 184 6.35 -50.08 6.32
C LEU A 184 6.85 -48.72 6.83
N VAL A 185 6.94 -48.57 8.15
CA VAL A 185 7.52 -47.39 8.80
C VAL A 185 8.64 -47.87 9.69
N ALA A 186 9.84 -47.30 9.57
CA ALA A 186 10.95 -47.58 10.47
C ALA A 186 11.23 -46.37 11.35
N PHE A 187 11.49 -46.62 12.64
CA PHE A 187 12.05 -45.64 13.56
C PHE A 187 13.53 -45.98 13.75
N ALA A 188 14.43 -45.07 13.40
CA ALA A 188 15.86 -45.22 13.67
C ALA A 188 16.26 -44.30 14.83
N TRP A 189 16.81 -44.89 15.90
CA TRP A 189 17.41 -44.14 17.00
C TRP A 189 18.91 -44.03 16.77
N LEU A 190 19.42 -42.80 16.66
CA LEU A 190 20.86 -42.54 16.58
C LEU A 190 21.43 -42.45 18.02
N PRO A 191 22.35 -43.34 18.43
CA PRO A 191 22.93 -43.31 19.77
C PRO A 191 23.79 -42.06 19.93
N GLY A 192 23.31 -41.08 20.72
CA GLY A 192 24.04 -39.83 20.99
C GLY A 192 23.14 -38.62 21.20
N HIS A 193 21.90 -38.64 20.70
CA HIS A 193 20.97 -37.53 20.90
C HIS A 193 20.11 -37.76 22.15
N ARG A 194 20.49 -37.09 23.25
CA ARG A 194 19.57 -36.86 24.38
C ARG A 194 18.36 -36.09 23.85
N ILE A 195 17.20 -36.56 24.28
CA ILE A 195 15.85 -36.17 23.85
C ILE A 195 15.68 -34.65 23.80
N THR A 196 15.63 -34.11 22.59
CA THR A 196 14.85 -32.91 22.25
C THR A 196 14.00 -33.25 21.04
N SER A 197 12.85 -33.90 21.24
CA SER A 197 11.71 -33.97 20.30
C SER A 197 11.89 -34.43 18.82
N GLU A 198 13.04 -34.91 18.38
CA GLU A 198 13.25 -35.30 16.97
C GLU A 198 13.02 -36.81 16.77
N TYR A 199 11.91 -37.19 16.13
CA TYR A 199 11.76 -38.51 15.51
C TYR A 199 11.64 -38.32 14.00
N SER A 200 12.50 -38.98 13.23
CA SER A 200 12.35 -39.06 11.78
C SER A 200 11.47 -40.27 11.43
N THR A 201 10.20 -40.03 11.08
CA THR A 201 9.37 -41.04 10.43
C THR A 201 9.80 -41.17 8.98
N LEU A 202 10.58 -42.20 8.66
CA LEU A 202 10.90 -42.55 7.28
C LEU A 202 9.74 -43.38 6.72
N THR A 203 9.08 -42.84 5.70
CA THR A 203 8.04 -43.55 4.96
C THR A 203 8.57 -44.00 3.60
N ASP A 204 8.06 -45.11 3.09
CA ASP A 204 8.40 -45.72 1.80
C ASP A 204 8.44 -44.71 0.62
N ARG A 205 7.59 -43.68 0.64
CA ARG A 205 7.57 -42.61 -0.37
C ARG A 205 8.85 -41.76 -0.42
N GLN A 206 9.60 -41.63 0.68
CA GLN A 206 10.84 -40.85 0.71
C GLN A 206 12.03 -41.59 0.07
N PHE A 207 11.99 -42.92 -0.03
CA PHE A 207 13.06 -43.70 -0.64
C PHE A 207 13.01 -43.72 -2.17
N HIS A 208 11.84 -43.47 -2.78
CA HIS A 208 11.68 -43.46 -4.24
C HIS A 208 11.95 -42.12 -4.92
N SER A 209 12.30 -41.04 -4.19
CA SER A 209 12.86 -39.86 -4.84
C SER A 209 14.34 -40.10 -5.11
N HIS A 210 14.73 -40.11 -6.39
CA HIS A 210 16.05 -40.51 -6.92
C HIS A 210 17.29 -39.69 -6.46
N THR A 211 17.24 -39.01 -5.32
CA THR A 211 18.40 -38.36 -4.69
C THR A 211 18.29 -38.48 -3.17
N VAL A 212 18.64 -39.64 -2.64
CA VAL A 212 19.11 -39.74 -1.25
C VAL A 212 20.61 -39.51 -1.30
N ASP A 213 21.01 -38.24 -1.26
CA ASP A 213 22.41 -37.85 -1.17
C ASP A 213 22.91 -38.15 0.25
N LEU A 214 23.57 -39.30 0.41
CA LEU A 214 24.36 -39.62 1.60
C LEU A 214 25.76 -39.01 1.43
N HIS A 215 25.86 -37.69 1.27
CA HIS A 215 27.13 -36.98 1.42
C HIS A 215 27.34 -36.63 2.89
N TYR A 216 28.32 -37.30 3.49
CA TYR A 216 28.75 -37.13 4.86
C TYR A 216 29.81 -36.01 4.90
N ASP A 217 29.39 -34.77 5.13
CA ASP A 217 30.29 -33.67 5.50
C ASP A 217 30.02 -33.24 6.95
N PRO A 218 31.04 -33.19 7.83
CA PRO A 218 30.87 -32.89 9.24
C PRO A 218 30.85 -31.37 9.48
N ILE A 219 29.98 -30.63 8.80
CA ILE A 219 29.76 -29.20 9.07
C ILE A 219 28.30 -28.85 8.82
N TYR A 220 27.45 -29.07 9.82
CA TYR A 220 26.19 -28.34 9.95
C TYR A 220 26.05 -27.81 11.39
N PRO A 221 25.55 -26.58 11.58
CA PRO A 221 25.27 -26.01 12.89
C PRO A 221 24.14 -26.81 13.56
N PRO A 222 24.01 -26.74 14.90
CA PRO A 222 22.96 -27.44 15.63
C PRO A 222 21.59 -27.07 15.07
N VAL A 223 20.94 -28.02 14.40
CA VAL A 223 19.53 -27.93 14.03
C VAL A 223 18.77 -28.09 15.34
N SER A 224 18.18 -27.01 15.84
CA SER A 224 17.13 -27.14 16.84
C SER A 224 15.83 -27.41 16.10
N ILE A 225 15.25 -28.61 16.22
CA ILE A 225 13.82 -28.77 15.93
C ILE A 225 13.05 -28.03 17.03
N GLN A 226 12.87 -26.73 16.83
CA GLN A 226 11.55 -26.16 17.07
C GLN A 226 10.63 -26.83 16.06
N GLN A 227 9.56 -27.46 16.55
CA GLN A 227 8.50 -28.04 15.71
C GLN A 227 8.23 -27.10 14.53
N LEU A 228 8.62 -27.49 13.31
CA LEU A 228 8.14 -26.79 12.14
C LEU A 228 6.61 -26.89 12.20
N PRO A 229 5.86 -25.77 12.31
CA PRO A 229 4.44 -25.83 12.11
C PRO A 229 4.21 -26.27 10.68
N THR A 230 3.82 -27.52 10.50
CA THR A 230 3.30 -28.00 9.22
C THR A 230 2.07 -27.15 8.94
N LYS A 231 2.25 -26.21 7.99
CA LYS A 231 1.31 -25.20 7.49
C LYS A 231 1.44 -23.84 8.18
N THR A 232 1.90 -22.89 7.37
CA THR A 232 1.84 -21.43 7.51
C THR A 232 0.40 -20.91 7.58
N ALA A 233 -0.36 -21.33 8.60
CA ALA A 233 -1.61 -20.68 8.95
C ALA A 233 -1.29 -19.57 9.95
N PHE A 234 -1.32 -18.30 9.50
CA PHE A 234 -1.31 -17.16 10.41
C PHE A 234 -2.41 -17.35 11.47
N THR A 235 -2.04 -17.37 12.74
CA THR A 235 -3.02 -17.44 13.83
C THR A 235 -3.92 -16.20 13.78
N LEU A 236 -5.18 -16.30 14.22
CA LEU A 236 -6.13 -15.16 14.32
C LEU A 236 -5.52 -13.96 15.07
N ARG A 237 -4.62 -14.22 16.03
CA ARG A 237 -3.83 -13.19 16.72
C ARG A 237 -2.82 -12.49 15.81
N GLN A 238 -2.09 -13.22 14.98
CA GLN A 238 -1.15 -12.63 14.01
C GLN A 238 -1.89 -11.87 12.90
N LEU A 239 -3.04 -12.38 12.44
CA LEU A 239 -3.96 -11.66 11.56
C LEU A 239 -4.47 -10.36 12.20
N SER A 240 -4.78 -10.36 13.49
CA SER A 240 -5.19 -9.14 14.22
C SER A 240 -4.06 -8.11 14.32
N VAL A 241 -2.80 -8.53 14.53
CA VAL A 241 -1.64 -7.63 14.53
C VAL A 241 -1.43 -7.02 13.15
N ILE A 242 -1.53 -7.82 12.08
CA ILE A 242 -1.53 -7.31 10.70
C ILE A 242 -2.67 -6.32 10.49
N PHE A 243 -3.86 -6.58 11.04
CA PHE A 243 -5.02 -5.68 10.98
C PHE A 243 -4.80 -4.36 11.74
N TYR A 244 -4.19 -4.39 12.93
CA TYR A 244 -3.87 -3.18 13.70
C TYR A 244 -2.74 -2.38 13.05
N VAL A 245 -1.75 -3.05 12.45
CA VAL A 245 -0.70 -2.41 11.66
C VAL A 245 -1.27 -1.82 10.37
N LEU A 246 -2.22 -2.49 9.71
CA LEU A 246 -2.99 -1.97 8.57
C LEU A 246 -3.79 -0.72 8.98
N LEU A 247 -4.51 -0.77 10.10
CA LEU A 247 -5.29 0.37 10.61
C LEU A 247 -4.39 1.54 11.04
N GLY A 248 -3.23 1.23 11.63
CA GLY A 248 -2.23 2.20 12.06
C GLY A 248 -1.49 2.85 10.90
N ALA A 249 -1.08 2.07 9.90
CA ALA A 249 -0.47 2.58 8.67
C ALA A 249 -1.48 3.43 7.88
N LEU A 250 -2.73 2.98 7.77
CA LEU A 250 -3.81 3.77 7.16
C LEU A 250 -4.05 5.07 7.94
N GLY A 251 -4.01 5.02 9.27
CA GLY A 251 -4.14 6.18 10.15
C GLY A 251 -2.98 7.17 10.02
N ILE A 252 -1.73 6.70 9.98
CA ILE A 252 -0.54 7.54 9.77
C ILE A 252 -0.53 8.13 8.37
N SER A 253 -0.91 7.35 7.34
CA SER A 253 -1.08 7.87 5.97
C SER A 253 -2.19 8.91 5.90
N LEU A 254 -3.31 8.73 6.62
CA LEU A 254 -4.35 9.75 6.75
C LEU A 254 -3.82 10.99 7.47
N LEU A 255 -3.01 10.84 8.52
CA LEU A 255 -2.46 11.95 9.28
C LEU A 255 -1.44 12.75 8.46
N ALA A 256 -0.53 12.06 7.75
CA ALA A 256 0.42 12.67 6.82
C ALA A 256 -0.31 13.41 5.70
N LEU A 257 -1.38 12.80 5.16
CA LEU A 257 -2.27 13.42 4.20
C LEU A 257 -2.92 14.71 4.76
N VAL A 258 -3.43 14.68 5.98
CA VAL A 258 -4.02 15.86 6.65
C VAL A 258 -2.98 16.95 6.86
N VAL A 259 -1.76 16.61 7.31
CA VAL A 259 -0.66 17.58 7.48
C VAL A 259 -0.27 18.21 6.14
N GLU A 260 -0.18 17.40 5.07
CA GLU A 260 0.22 17.87 3.74
C GLU A 260 -0.87 18.71 3.06
N ILE A 261 -2.15 18.40 3.31
CA ILE A 261 -3.29 19.24 2.91
C ILE A 261 -3.22 20.61 3.60
N ASN A 262 -2.97 20.65 4.91
CA ASN A 262 -2.84 21.89 5.66
C ASN A 262 -1.63 22.71 5.18
N PHE A 263 -0.50 22.07 4.87
CA PHE A 263 0.69 22.73 4.35
C PHE A 263 0.47 23.28 2.93
N SER A 264 -0.24 22.54 2.08
CA SER A 264 -0.60 22.96 0.71
C SER A 264 -1.61 24.11 0.72
N TYR A 265 -2.56 24.11 1.67
CA TYR A 265 -3.49 25.20 1.91
C TYR A 265 -2.77 26.48 2.34
N LEU A 266 -1.80 26.38 3.26
CA LEU A 266 -0.94 27.50 3.67
C LEU A 266 -0.15 28.07 2.48
N LYS A 267 0.34 27.21 1.59
CA LYS A 267 1.11 27.59 0.39
C LYS A 267 0.24 28.27 -0.67
N LEU A 268 -1.05 27.90 -0.76
CA LEU A 268 -2.06 28.55 -1.61
C LEU A 268 -2.45 29.94 -1.07
N GLN A 269 -2.59 30.09 0.25
CA GLN A 269 -2.84 31.38 0.88
C GLN A 269 -1.66 32.36 0.73
N LEU A 270 -0.43 31.85 0.59
CA LEU A 270 0.78 32.65 0.34
C LEU A 270 0.91 33.15 -1.11
N GLY A 271 -0.11 32.94 -1.96
CA GLY A 271 -0.46 33.85 -3.05
C GLY A 271 0.67 34.30 -3.96
N ARG A 272 1.27 33.38 -4.73
CA ARG A 272 1.96 33.75 -5.97
C ARG A 272 1.18 33.21 -7.17
N PRO A 273 0.55 34.08 -7.98
CA PRO A 273 -0.09 33.66 -9.22
C PRO A 273 0.99 33.23 -10.22
N THR A 274 1.22 31.92 -10.33
CA THR A 274 2.01 31.36 -11.41
C THR A 274 1.16 31.35 -12.68
N LYS A 275 1.55 32.19 -13.65
CA LYS A 275 1.09 32.16 -15.04
C LYS A 275 0.82 30.73 -15.51
N MET A 276 -0.41 30.45 -15.94
CA MET A 276 -0.78 29.22 -16.64
C MET A 276 0.17 29.02 -17.83
N ARG A 277 1.03 28.01 -17.74
CA ARG A 277 1.90 27.59 -18.83
C ARG A 277 1.14 26.64 -19.75
N ALA A 278 1.32 26.86 -21.04
CA ALA A 278 0.81 26.10 -22.17
C ALA A 278 0.89 24.57 -21.98
N ALA A 279 -0.13 23.88 -22.53
CA ALA A 279 -0.24 22.45 -22.81
C ALA A 279 1.02 21.61 -22.53
N GLY A 280 1.22 21.23 -21.26
CA GLY A 280 2.25 20.30 -20.85
C GLY A 280 1.72 18.87 -20.87
N ARG A 281 2.60 17.89 -21.11
CA ARG A 281 2.28 16.46 -21.03
C ARG A 281 1.52 16.13 -19.73
N LEU A 282 0.50 15.28 -19.84
CA LEU A 282 -0.33 14.84 -18.71
C LEU A 282 0.49 14.19 -17.60
N LEU A 283 1.54 13.46 -17.96
CA LEU A 283 2.51 12.91 -17.04
C LEU A 283 3.86 13.61 -17.23
N PRO A 284 4.62 13.85 -16.14
CA PRO A 284 6.04 14.16 -16.28
C PRO A 284 6.76 13.04 -17.03
N LEU A 285 7.71 13.40 -17.92
CA LEU A 285 8.42 12.42 -18.75
C LEU A 285 9.13 11.33 -17.92
N TRP A 286 9.66 11.67 -16.75
CA TRP A 286 10.31 10.70 -15.87
C TRP A 286 9.33 9.67 -15.30
N VAL A 287 8.04 10.02 -15.11
CA VAL A 287 6.99 9.07 -14.71
C VAL A 287 6.67 8.13 -15.85
N GLU A 288 6.59 8.62 -17.09
CA GLU A 288 6.42 7.74 -18.26
C GLU A 288 7.59 6.75 -18.39
N TRP A 289 8.84 7.21 -18.21
CA TRP A 289 10.01 6.34 -18.19
C TRP A 289 9.96 5.31 -17.07
N TRP A 290 9.60 5.73 -15.86
CA TRP A 290 9.45 4.83 -14.72
C TRP A 290 8.45 3.71 -15.01
N LEU A 291 7.23 4.04 -15.46
CA LEU A 291 6.20 3.06 -15.77
C LEU A 291 6.66 2.08 -16.86
N ALA A 292 7.39 2.55 -17.87
CA ALA A 292 7.92 1.71 -18.94
C ALA A 292 9.01 0.75 -18.42
N ILE A 293 9.98 1.27 -17.67
CA ILE A 293 11.08 0.48 -17.10
C ILE A 293 10.52 -0.53 -16.09
N SER A 294 9.62 -0.11 -15.20
CA SER A 294 8.97 -0.99 -14.22
C SER A 294 8.21 -2.12 -14.91
N SER A 295 7.47 -1.82 -16.00
CA SER A 295 6.78 -2.86 -16.77
C SER A 295 7.72 -3.94 -17.30
N ILE A 296 8.91 -3.54 -17.79
CA ILE A 296 9.91 -4.47 -18.31
C ILE A 296 10.48 -5.32 -17.15
N LEU A 297 10.93 -4.68 -16.07
CA LEU A 297 11.53 -5.38 -14.93
C LEU A 297 10.55 -6.35 -14.26
N CYS A 298 9.31 -5.92 -14.01
CA CYS A 298 8.27 -6.77 -13.45
C CYS A 298 7.88 -7.91 -14.40
N THR A 299 7.93 -7.71 -15.72
CA THR A 299 7.72 -8.81 -16.68
C THR A 299 8.82 -9.87 -16.53
N ILE A 300 10.07 -9.47 -16.39
CA ILE A 300 11.17 -10.41 -16.16
C ILE A 300 11.00 -11.12 -14.82
N ASP A 301 10.54 -10.41 -13.77
CA ASP A 301 10.29 -11.00 -12.45
C ASP A 301 9.13 -12.01 -12.46
N ILE A 302 8.06 -11.73 -13.22
CA ILE A 302 6.97 -12.69 -13.45
C ILE A 302 7.50 -13.96 -14.12
N ILE A 303 8.34 -13.81 -15.15
CA ILE A 303 8.93 -14.97 -15.83
C ILE A 303 9.83 -15.73 -14.85
N TYR A 304 10.68 -15.04 -14.09
CA TYR A 304 11.55 -15.66 -13.09
C TYR A 304 10.73 -16.49 -12.10
N THR A 305 9.70 -15.90 -11.48
CA THR A 305 8.90 -16.51 -10.41
C THR A 305 7.94 -17.59 -10.90
N THR A 306 7.44 -17.50 -12.14
CA THR A 306 6.48 -18.46 -12.72
C THR A 306 7.16 -19.69 -13.30
N PHE A 307 8.37 -19.55 -13.85
CA PHE A 307 9.12 -20.67 -14.46
C PHE A 307 10.04 -21.40 -13.49
N ARG A 308 9.89 -21.18 -12.17
CA ARG A 308 10.60 -21.98 -11.15
C ARG A 308 10.13 -23.45 -11.23
N PRO A 309 11.02 -24.43 -11.07
CA PRO A 309 12.43 -24.32 -10.65
C PRO A 309 13.42 -24.06 -11.80
N TYR A 310 12.98 -23.93 -13.06
CA TYR A 310 13.89 -23.87 -14.21
C TYR A 310 14.76 -22.61 -14.27
N THR A 311 14.32 -21.53 -13.63
CA THR A 311 15.00 -20.23 -13.53
C THR A 311 15.93 -20.13 -12.31
N ASN A 312 15.75 -20.98 -11.29
CA ASN A 312 16.57 -21.03 -10.08
C ASN A 312 17.96 -21.66 -10.35
N ARG A 313 18.86 -21.54 -9.36
CA ARG A 313 20.14 -22.27 -9.32
C ARG A 313 19.95 -23.76 -9.62
N GLY A 314 20.72 -24.29 -10.58
CA GLY A 314 20.61 -25.66 -11.06
C GLY A 314 19.57 -25.88 -12.18
N GLY A 315 18.77 -24.86 -12.52
CA GLY A 315 17.81 -24.89 -13.62
C GLY A 315 18.44 -24.56 -14.98
N TYR A 316 17.82 -24.99 -16.08
CA TYR A 316 18.36 -24.75 -17.42
C TYR A 316 18.32 -23.28 -17.87
N LEU A 317 17.51 -22.43 -17.23
CA LEU A 317 17.44 -20.98 -17.46
C LEU A 317 18.28 -20.17 -16.46
N GLU A 318 19.01 -20.81 -15.54
CA GLU A 318 19.78 -20.14 -14.49
C GLU A 318 20.64 -18.99 -15.03
N LYS A 319 21.43 -19.26 -16.09
CA LYS A 319 22.35 -18.27 -16.69
C LYS A 319 21.64 -17.04 -17.24
N LEU A 320 20.42 -17.20 -17.74
CA LEU A 320 19.63 -16.07 -18.26
C LEU A 320 19.11 -15.19 -17.11
N PHE A 321 18.88 -15.79 -15.95
CA PHE A 321 18.36 -15.13 -14.75
C PHE A 321 19.42 -14.99 -13.65
N GLU A 322 20.70 -14.99 -14.00
CA GLU A 322 21.80 -14.86 -13.03
C GLU A 322 21.63 -13.65 -12.10
N PRO A 323 21.22 -12.46 -12.56
CA PRO A 323 20.97 -11.32 -11.66
C PRO A 323 19.89 -11.60 -10.59
N TRP A 324 18.83 -12.34 -10.95
CA TRP A 324 17.79 -12.75 -10.00
C TRP A 324 18.26 -13.85 -9.07
N ASN A 325 19.14 -14.74 -9.55
CA ASN A 325 19.74 -15.76 -8.71
C ASN A 325 20.71 -15.16 -7.69
N ILE A 326 21.42 -14.07 -8.02
CA ILE A 326 22.18 -13.30 -7.02
C ILE A 326 21.26 -12.71 -5.94
N TYR A 327 20.08 -12.21 -6.32
CA TYR A 327 19.08 -11.76 -5.35
C TYR A 327 18.54 -12.92 -4.50
N ALA A 328 18.21 -14.05 -5.13
CA ALA A 328 17.77 -15.27 -4.47
C ALA A 328 18.84 -15.89 -3.54
N ASP A 329 20.11 -15.60 -3.79
CA ASP A 329 21.21 -16.01 -2.91
C ASP A 329 21.20 -15.26 -1.56
N VAL A 330 20.58 -14.09 -1.51
CA VAL A 330 20.35 -13.32 -0.28
C VAL A 330 18.96 -13.61 0.28
N ASP A 331 17.93 -13.60 -0.57
CA ASP A 331 16.54 -13.78 -0.20
C ASP A 331 16.02 -15.19 -0.53
N LEU A 332 15.90 -16.02 0.50
CA LEU A 332 15.51 -17.42 0.38
C LEU A 332 14.11 -17.60 -0.21
N ARG A 333 13.22 -16.61 -0.12
CA ARG A 333 11.89 -16.70 -0.74
C ARG A 333 11.93 -16.71 -2.26
N TYR A 334 12.95 -16.09 -2.85
CA TYR A 334 13.20 -16.15 -4.27
C TYR A 334 13.90 -17.48 -4.66
N ALA A 335 14.72 -18.04 -3.76
CA ALA A 335 15.40 -19.33 -3.96
C ALA A 335 14.47 -20.55 -3.86
N GLU A 336 13.44 -20.51 -3.03
CA GLU A 336 12.47 -21.59 -2.84
C GLU A 336 11.44 -21.61 -3.97
N TRP A 337 11.42 -22.70 -4.74
CA TRP A 337 10.55 -22.84 -5.92
C TRP A 337 9.06 -22.92 -5.55
N ASP A 338 8.74 -23.33 -4.32
CA ASP A 338 7.39 -23.48 -3.78
C ASP A 338 6.98 -22.36 -2.80
N ASP A 339 7.77 -21.28 -2.66
CA ASP A 339 7.37 -20.17 -1.81
C ASP A 339 6.10 -19.49 -2.32
N LEU A 340 5.02 -19.60 -1.52
CA LEU A 340 3.69 -19.12 -1.87
C LEU A 340 3.65 -17.60 -2.03
N VAL A 341 4.41 -16.85 -1.23
CA VAL A 341 4.34 -15.38 -1.23
C VAL A 341 4.97 -14.83 -2.50
N THR A 342 6.14 -15.32 -2.89
CA THR A 342 6.84 -14.94 -4.13
C THR A 342 6.00 -15.32 -5.34
N MET A 343 5.41 -16.52 -5.37
CA MET A 343 4.52 -16.92 -6.48
C MET A 343 3.26 -16.05 -6.58
N ALA A 344 2.63 -15.73 -5.44
CA ALA A 344 1.47 -14.85 -5.41
C ALA A 344 1.84 -13.42 -5.84
N THR A 345 2.99 -12.93 -5.38
CA THR A 345 3.52 -11.60 -5.71
C THR A 345 3.78 -11.47 -7.21
N GLY A 346 4.39 -12.49 -7.85
CA GLY A 346 4.56 -12.55 -9.30
C GLY A 346 3.23 -12.45 -10.05
N ARG A 347 2.18 -13.15 -9.60
CA ARG A 347 0.84 -13.05 -10.24
C ARG A 347 0.22 -11.67 -10.09
N VAL A 348 0.41 -11.01 -8.95
CA VAL A 348 -0.06 -9.64 -8.72
C VAL A 348 0.70 -8.64 -9.59
N MET A 349 2.02 -8.84 -9.80
CA MET A 349 2.82 -8.00 -10.70
C MET A 349 2.32 -8.06 -12.16
N ALA A 350 1.65 -9.13 -12.59
CA ALA A 350 1.06 -9.17 -13.94
C ALA A 350 -0.04 -8.09 -14.11
N ILE A 351 -0.82 -7.83 -13.07
CA ILE A 351 -1.83 -6.76 -13.05
C ILE A 351 -1.13 -5.40 -13.12
N GLU A 352 -0.06 -5.21 -12.35
CA GLU A 352 0.78 -4.01 -12.36
C GLU A 352 1.32 -3.71 -13.77
N VAL A 353 1.91 -4.70 -14.45
CA VAL A 353 2.42 -4.56 -15.83
C VAL A 353 1.30 -4.10 -16.78
N VAL A 354 0.13 -4.74 -16.72
CA VAL A 354 -1.01 -4.35 -17.57
C VAL A 354 -1.45 -2.92 -17.26
N MET A 355 -1.57 -2.54 -15.99
CA MET A 355 -1.96 -1.17 -15.59
C MET A 355 -0.94 -0.13 -16.05
N ASN A 356 0.36 -0.40 -15.94
CA ASN A 356 1.42 0.48 -16.41
C ASN A 356 1.36 0.67 -17.94
N LEU A 357 1.20 -0.42 -18.71
CA LEU A 357 1.08 -0.36 -20.17
C LEU A 357 -0.17 0.40 -20.62
N VAL A 358 -1.32 0.13 -20.00
CA VAL A 358 -2.56 0.88 -20.27
C VAL A 358 -2.39 2.35 -19.94
N THR A 359 -1.73 2.69 -18.82
CA THR A 359 -1.43 4.07 -18.45
C THR A 359 -0.59 4.77 -19.52
N LEU A 360 0.45 4.11 -20.04
CA LEU A 360 1.29 4.67 -21.11
C LEU A 360 0.52 4.87 -22.42
N ILE A 361 -0.37 3.94 -22.78
CA ILE A 361 -1.24 4.07 -23.95
C ILE A 361 -2.21 5.26 -23.77
N LEU A 362 -2.82 5.39 -22.59
CA LEU A 362 -3.71 6.50 -22.25
C LEU A 362 -2.97 7.84 -22.24
N ALA A 363 -1.72 7.87 -21.76
CA ALA A 363 -0.87 9.06 -21.79
C ALA A 363 -0.63 9.55 -23.21
N ARG A 364 -0.33 8.62 -24.14
CA ARG A 364 -0.16 8.94 -25.58
C ARG A 364 -1.44 9.42 -26.25
N ARG A 365 -2.61 9.01 -25.73
CA ARG A 365 -3.94 9.44 -26.20
C ARG A 365 -4.48 10.65 -25.44
N GLU A 366 -3.66 11.25 -24.57
CA GLU A 366 -4.03 12.39 -23.75
C GLU A 366 -5.33 12.17 -22.95
N SER A 367 -5.56 10.94 -22.48
CA SER A 367 -6.78 10.62 -21.73
C SER A 367 -6.74 11.19 -20.32
N ARG A 368 -7.86 11.76 -19.85
CA ARG A 368 -8.03 12.21 -18.45
C ARG A 368 -7.78 11.11 -17.41
N HIS A 369 -7.98 9.85 -17.78
CA HIS A 369 -7.80 8.70 -16.88
C HIS A 369 -6.32 8.37 -16.63
N THR A 370 -5.40 8.95 -17.40
CA THR A 370 -3.96 8.69 -17.32
C THR A 370 -3.41 8.99 -15.92
N VAL A 371 -3.68 10.17 -15.38
CA VAL A 371 -3.13 10.59 -14.07
C VAL A 371 -3.64 9.69 -12.94
N LEU A 372 -4.94 9.36 -12.97
CA LEU A 372 -5.55 8.48 -11.98
C LEU A 372 -4.98 7.06 -12.05
N LEU A 373 -4.81 6.51 -13.26
CA LEU A 373 -4.28 5.15 -13.40
C LEU A 373 -2.79 5.08 -13.04
N ALA A 374 -2.00 6.11 -13.41
CA ALA A 374 -0.59 6.24 -13.02
C ALA A 374 -0.40 6.34 -11.51
N PHE A 375 -1.26 7.09 -10.83
CA PHE A 375 -1.26 7.18 -9.37
C PHE A 375 -1.65 5.84 -8.73
N THR A 376 -2.75 5.24 -9.18
CA THR A 376 -3.27 3.98 -8.63
C THR A 376 -2.27 2.84 -8.79
N THR A 377 -1.69 2.66 -9.98
CA THR A 377 -0.69 1.61 -10.21
C THR A 377 0.54 1.82 -9.30
N SER A 378 1.03 3.06 -9.19
CA SER A 378 2.16 3.39 -8.30
C SER A 378 1.85 3.12 -6.82
N ALA A 379 0.63 3.40 -6.37
CA ALA A 379 0.20 3.08 -5.02
C ALA A 379 0.19 1.57 -4.76
N PHE A 380 -0.22 0.75 -5.73
CA PHE A 380 -0.15 -0.71 -5.61
C PHE A 380 1.29 -1.22 -5.56
N VAL A 381 2.18 -0.70 -6.41
CA VAL A 381 3.61 -1.05 -6.35
C VAL A 381 4.20 -0.71 -4.99
N PHE A 382 3.96 0.53 -4.52
CA PHE A 382 4.44 1.02 -3.23
C PHE A 382 4.02 0.09 -2.10
N TRP A 383 2.71 -0.14 -1.96
CA TRP A 383 2.20 -0.93 -0.84
C TRP A 383 2.64 -2.39 -0.93
N LYS A 384 2.62 -3.01 -2.12
CA LYS A 384 3.12 -4.38 -2.31
C LYS A 384 4.55 -4.53 -1.79
N THR A 385 5.45 -3.65 -2.22
CA THR A 385 6.86 -3.72 -1.83
C THR A 385 7.06 -3.34 -0.37
N PHE A 386 6.34 -2.34 0.13
CA PHE A 386 6.40 -1.97 1.54
C PHE A 386 5.96 -3.13 2.44
N TRP A 387 4.85 -3.81 2.10
CA TRP A 387 4.40 -5.01 2.81
C TRP A 387 5.41 -6.14 2.74
N TYR A 388 6.02 -6.35 1.57
CA TYR A 388 7.08 -7.32 1.40
C TYR A 388 8.22 -7.07 2.39
N MET A 389 8.73 -5.83 2.47
CA MET A 389 9.81 -5.46 3.40
C MET A 389 9.41 -5.60 4.87
N VAL A 390 8.16 -5.27 5.22
CA VAL A 390 7.65 -5.42 6.60
C VAL A 390 7.66 -6.88 7.05
N LEU A 391 7.52 -7.86 6.15
CA LEU A 391 7.64 -9.29 6.51
C LEU A 391 9.04 -9.68 7.02
N TYR A 392 10.05 -8.85 6.78
CA TYR A 392 11.42 -9.06 7.23
C TYR A 392 11.72 -8.30 8.54
N ILE A 393 10.83 -7.38 8.95
CA ILE A 393 10.96 -6.62 10.19
C ILE A 393 10.24 -7.37 11.32
N ARG A 394 10.99 -7.88 12.30
CA ARG A 394 10.47 -8.61 13.47
C ARG A 394 9.57 -9.80 13.08
N GLN A 395 10.18 -10.75 12.39
CA GLN A 395 9.56 -12.03 12.12
C GLN A 395 9.07 -12.69 13.42
N PRO A 396 7.86 -13.29 13.43
CA PRO A 396 7.37 -14.02 14.60
C PRO A 396 8.33 -15.13 15.02
N GLU A 397 8.46 -15.37 16.33
CA GLU A 397 9.25 -16.49 16.82
C GLU A 397 8.79 -17.82 16.20
N GLY A 398 9.75 -18.63 15.75
CA GLY A 398 9.50 -19.92 15.09
C GLY A 398 9.26 -19.85 13.58
N THR A 399 9.29 -18.66 12.95
CA THR A 399 9.36 -18.59 11.48
C THR A 399 10.81 -18.72 11.01
N ARG A 400 11.01 -19.44 9.91
CA ARG A 400 12.31 -19.52 9.24
C ARG A 400 12.77 -18.13 8.81
N GLU A 401 14.05 -17.83 9.04
CA GLU A 401 14.68 -16.63 8.52
C GLU A 401 14.63 -16.64 6.98
N TYR A 402 14.09 -15.56 6.40
CA TYR A 402 14.00 -15.41 4.95
C TYR A 402 15.31 -14.92 4.31
N ILE A 403 16.19 -14.27 5.09
CA ILE A 403 17.54 -13.93 4.62
C ILE A 403 18.44 -15.15 4.85
N ARG A 404 19.26 -15.49 3.85
CA ARG A 404 20.16 -16.64 3.94
C ARG A 404 21.14 -16.46 5.11
N PRO A 405 21.23 -17.44 6.03
CA PRO A 405 22.20 -17.38 7.13
C PRO A 405 23.63 -17.26 6.60
N GLY A 406 24.43 -16.40 7.22
CA GLY A 406 25.81 -16.15 6.81
C GLY A 406 25.97 -15.19 5.63
N THR A 407 24.88 -14.59 5.12
CA THR A 407 24.99 -13.47 4.18
C THR A 407 25.68 -12.30 4.85
N GLY A 408 26.72 -11.75 4.20
CA GLY A 408 27.40 -10.56 4.71
C GLY A 408 26.45 -9.37 4.78
N TRP A 409 26.53 -8.57 5.84
CA TRP A 409 25.65 -7.41 6.07
C TRP A 409 25.59 -6.45 4.87
N LEU A 410 26.69 -6.30 4.14
CA LEU A 410 26.77 -5.43 2.96
C LEU A 410 25.94 -5.97 1.80
N ALA A 411 25.99 -7.30 1.59
CA ALA A 411 25.19 -7.96 0.56
C ALA A 411 23.70 -7.86 0.90
N GLU A 412 23.33 -8.13 2.15
CA GLU A 412 21.94 -7.95 2.62
C GLU A 412 21.47 -6.49 2.43
N PHE A 413 22.26 -5.52 2.87
CA PHE A 413 21.90 -4.10 2.75
C PHE A 413 21.73 -3.64 1.30
N ILE A 414 22.67 -3.97 0.41
CA ILE A 414 22.62 -3.51 -0.98
C ILE A 414 21.58 -4.28 -1.79
N VAL A 415 21.60 -5.62 -1.70
CA VAL A 415 20.81 -6.49 -2.57
C VAL A 415 19.35 -6.50 -2.16
N PHE A 416 19.06 -6.49 -0.86
CA PHE A 416 17.70 -6.50 -0.35
C PHE A 416 17.20 -5.08 -0.03
N TRP A 417 17.76 -4.43 1.01
CA TRP A 417 17.20 -3.18 1.52
C TRP A 417 17.23 -2.01 0.54
N VAL A 418 18.34 -1.81 -0.19
CA VAL A 418 18.46 -0.72 -1.17
C VAL A 418 17.63 -1.01 -2.42
N ALA A 419 17.64 -2.25 -2.92
CA ALA A 419 16.87 -2.62 -4.11
C ALA A 419 15.36 -2.49 -3.86
N ASP A 420 14.84 -3.10 -2.79
CA ASP A 420 13.42 -3.01 -2.43
C ASP A 420 13.03 -1.60 -1.96
N GLY A 421 13.95 -0.90 -1.28
CA GLY A 421 13.78 0.49 -0.89
C GLY A 421 13.59 1.42 -2.09
N PHE A 422 14.32 1.19 -3.19
CA PHE A 422 14.12 1.94 -4.43
C PHE A 422 12.72 1.70 -5.02
N TRP A 423 12.24 0.46 -4.98
CA TRP A 423 10.89 0.08 -5.39
C TRP A 423 9.77 0.61 -4.47
N CYS A 424 10.09 1.11 -3.29
CA CYS A 424 9.17 1.91 -2.48
C CYS A 424 9.29 3.41 -2.78
N ALA A 425 10.53 3.92 -2.87
CA ALA A 425 10.79 5.35 -3.00
C ALA A 425 10.28 5.93 -4.33
N VAL A 426 10.49 5.25 -5.46
CA VAL A 426 10.11 5.80 -6.77
C VAL A 426 8.59 5.84 -6.96
N PRO A 427 7.82 4.78 -6.66
CA PRO A 427 6.36 4.86 -6.72
C PRO A 427 5.77 5.91 -5.77
N LEU A 428 6.34 6.08 -4.57
CA LEU A 428 5.95 7.15 -3.65
C LEU A 428 6.23 8.54 -4.27
N ALA A 429 7.38 8.73 -4.90
CA ALA A 429 7.69 9.97 -5.62
C ALA A 429 6.70 10.22 -6.77
N VAL A 430 6.26 9.18 -7.50
CA VAL A 430 5.22 9.30 -8.52
C VAL A 430 3.91 9.74 -7.89
N MET A 431 3.50 9.11 -6.79
CA MET A 431 2.28 9.48 -6.06
C MET A 431 2.32 10.96 -5.64
N VAL A 432 3.41 11.41 -5.02
CA VAL A 432 3.58 12.81 -4.58
C VAL A 432 3.56 13.77 -5.79
N ALA A 433 4.24 13.41 -6.88
CA ALA A 433 4.28 14.25 -8.09
C ALA A 433 2.93 14.38 -8.79
N LEU A 434 2.09 13.34 -8.74
CA LEU A 434 0.77 13.32 -9.35
C LEU A 434 -0.34 13.78 -8.41
N TRP A 435 -0.10 13.79 -7.10
CA TRP A 435 -1.09 14.17 -6.07
C TRP A 435 -1.76 15.51 -6.35
N ASN A 436 -0.95 16.54 -6.58
CA ASN A 436 -1.45 17.88 -6.89
C ASN A 436 -2.23 17.96 -8.21
N ARG A 437 -1.94 17.05 -9.16
CA ARG A 437 -2.65 16.98 -10.44
C ARG A 437 -4.02 16.31 -10.29
N LEU A 438 -4.17 15.38 -9.34
CA LEU A 438 -5.46 14.78 -9.00
C LEU A 438 -6.36 15.72 -8.20
N ALA A 439 -5.77 16.54 -7.33
CA ALA A 439 -6.51 17.43 -6.44
C ALA A 439 -7.02 18.71 -7.12
N ARG A 440 -6.45 19.11 -8.26
CA ARG A 440 -6.85 20.34 -8.96
C ARG A 440 -7.97 20.06 -9.97
N HIS A 441 -9.02 20.88 -9.90
CA HIS A 441 -10.11 20.93 -10.89
C HIS A 441 -9.67 21.40 -12.29
N GLU A 442 -8.38 21.67 -12.52
CA GLU A 442 -7.82 22.14 -13.80
C GLU A 442 -7.99 21.13 -14.98
N TYR A 443 -8.63 19.98 -14.74
CA TYR A 443 -9.11 19.06 -15.78
C TYR A 443 -10.57 19.30 -16.21
N GLU A 444 -11.24 20.33 -15.69
CA GLU A 444 -12.48 20.82 -16.31
C GLU A 444 -12.16 21.26 -17.73
N PHE A 445 -12.82 20.57 -18.68
CA PHE A 445 -12.74 20.84 -20.11
C PHE A 445 -12.74 22.35 -20.36
N VAL A 446 -11.68 22.85 -20.99
CA VAL A 446 -11.85 23.98 -21.90
C VAL A 446 -12.74 23.42 -23.01
N SER A 447 -14.05 23.60 -22.83
CA SER A 447 -15.04 23.25 -23.83
C SER A 447 -14.61 23.95 -25.11
N THR A 448 -14.46 23.20 -26.19
CA THR A 448 -14.18 23.78 -27.52
C THR A 448 -15.28 24.75 -27.99
N LYS A 449 -16.39 24.88 -27.24
CA LYS A 449 -17.38 25.93 -27.44
C LYS A 449 -16.94 27.32 -26.94
N ASP A 450 -15.91 27.43 -26.13
CA ASP A 450 -15.40 28.72 -25.62
C ASP A 450 -14.23 29.26 -26.46
N LEU A 451 -13.90 28.59 -27.57
CA LEU A 451 -12.88 28.97 -28.55
C LEU A 451 -13.48 29.38 -29.91
N ALA A 452 -14.81 29.54 -29.99
CA ALA A 452 -15.53 30.14 -31.11
C ALA A 452 -16.18 31.45 -30.64
#